data_AF-A0A970G6K6-F1
#
_entry.id   AF-A0A970G6K6-F1
#
_cell.length_a   1.000
_cell.length_b   1.000
_cell.length_c   1.000
_cell.angle_alpha   90.00
_cell.angle_beta   90.00
_cell.angle_gamma   90.00
#
_symmetry.space_group_name_H-M   'P 1'
#
loop_
_entity.id
_entity.type
_entity.pdbx_description
1 polymer ?
#
loop_
_entity_poly.entity_id
_entity_poly.type
_entity_poly.pdbx_seq_one_letter_code
_entity_poly.pdbx_strand_id
1 'polypeptide(L)'
;MQSRNPSYRQENVIIHNRTQRYQATPLPVGEESIFNVSTARKSRVIPQSLCPSCGTRVAKQQVKACPYCDAELCPQCYQKAQDRMELDGEEVE
;
A
#
# COMPACT_ATOMS: atom_id res chain seq x y z
N MET A 1 61.99 49.57 -54.07
CA MET A 1 60.65 49.01 -53.82
C MET A 1 60.19 49.50 -52.45
N GLN A 2 59.28 50.47 -52.40
CA GLN A 2 58.75 51.03 -51.14
C GLN A 2 57.34 50.48 -50.91
N SER A 3 57.18 49.59 -49.94
CA SER A 3 55.89 49.03 -49.56
C SER A 3 55.08 50.06 -48.79
N ARG A 4 53.98 50.54 -49.37
CA ARG A 4 52.98 51.36 -48.66
C ARG A 4 52.15 50.42 -47.77
N ASN A 5 52.33 50.52 -46.46
CA ASN A 5 51.39 49.89 -45.52
C ASN A 5 50.11 50.74 -45.42
N PRO A 6 48.90 50.15 -45.57
CA PRO A 6 47.67 50.88 -45.34
C PRO A 6 47.50 51.16 -43.84
N SER A 7 47.28 52.43 -43.49
CA SER A 7 46.94 52.84 -42.13
C SER A 7 45.47 52.52 -41.90
N TYR A 8 45.20 51.43 -41.18
CA TYR A 8 43.85 51.12 -40.73
C TYR A 8 43.51 52.05 -39.55
N ARG A 9 42.61 53.01 -39.76
CA ARG A 9 42.01 53.78 -38.68
C ARG A 9 41.19 52.81 -37.82
N GLN A 10 41.62 52.59 -36.58
CA GLN A 10 40.79 51.98 -35.55
C GLN A 10 39.74 53.00 -35.13
N GLU A 11 38.56 52.93 -35.76
CA GLU A 11 37.37 53.57 -35.20
C GLU A 11 36.91 52.74 -34.00
N ASN A 12 36.86 53.36 -32.83
CA ASN A 12 36.34 52.74 -31.61
C ASN A 12 34.84 52.50 -31.79
N VAL A 13 34.46 51.30 -32.22
CA VAL A 13 33.05 50.90 -32.32
C VAL A 13 32.51 50.66 -30.92
N ILE A 14 31.65 51.57 -30.43
CA ILE A 14 30.99 51.42 -29.13
C ILE A 14 29.79 50.47 -29.28
N ILE A 15 30.00 49.20 -28.94
CA ILE A 15 28.94 48.18 -28.99
C ILE A 15 28.02 48.34 -27.75
N HIS A 16 26.80 48.82 -27.96
CA HIS A 16 25.77 48.88 -26.90
C HIS A 16 25.06 47.53 -26.80
N ASN A 17 25.50 46.68 -25.87
CA ASN A 17 24.85 45.40 -25.60
C ASN A 17 23.69 45.58 -24.60
N ARG A 18 22.45 45.48 -25.06
CA ARG A 18 21.25 45.49 -24.20
C ARG A 18 20.86 44.05 -23.85
N THR A 19 21.55 43.43 -22.90
CA THR A 19 21.08 42.17 -22.31
C THR A 19 19.96 42.45 -21.31
N GLN A 20 18.80 41.80 -21.49
CA GLN A 20 17.78 41.75 -20.45
C GLN A 20 18.32 40.93 -19.29
N ARG A 21 18.41 41.54 -18.10
CA ARG A 21 18.79 40.84 -16.87
C ARG A 21 17.57 40.07 -16.36
N TYR A 22 17.60 38.75 -16.50
CA TYR A 22 16.61 37.89 -15.87
C TYR A 22 17.01 37.68 -14.40
N GLN A 23 16.15 38.13 -13.48
CA GLN A 23 16.30 37.89 -12.06
C GLN A 23 15.32 36.79 -11.65
N ALA A 24 15.83 35.69 -11.10
CA ALA A 24 14.97 34.67 -10.51
C ALA A 24 14.36 35.22 -9.21
N THR A 25 13.05 35.17 -9.09
CA THR A 25 12.36 35.50 -7.84
C THR A 25 12.14 34.20 -7.08
N PRO A 26 12.68 34.04 -5.86
CA PRO A 26 12.42 32.84 -5.07
C PRO A 26 10.92 32.78 -4.75
N LEU A 27 10.30 31.65 -5.10
CA LEU A 27 8.93 31.38 -4.71
C LEU A 27 8.88 30.97 -3.23
N PRO A 28 7.81 31.29 -2.49
CA PRO A 28 7.65 30.82 -1.12
C PRO A 28 7.65 29.29 -1.11
N VAL A 29 8.36 28.71 -0.13
CA VAL A 29 8.37 27.27 0.10
C VAL A 29 6.94 26.87 0.46
N GLY A 30 6.29 26.06 -0.39
CA GLY A 30 4.99 25.47 -0.07
C GLY A 30 5.07 24.59 1.17
N GLU A 31 3.96 24.44 1.90
CA GLU A 31 3.86 23.62 3.11
C GLU A 31 4.60 22.28 2.95
N GLU A 32 5.48 21.97 3.90
CA GLU A 32 6.15 20.67 3.99
C GLU A 32 5.06 19.59 3.94
N SER A 33 5.05 18.76 2.90
CA SER A 33 4.07 17.69 2.78
C SER A 33 4.31 16.72 3.95
N ILE A 34 3.48 16.79 4.98
CA ILE A 34 3.55 15.89 6.12
C ILE A 34 3.15 14.49 5.63
N PHE A 35 4.14 13.66 5.31
CA PHE A 35 3.92 12.27 4.96
C PHE A 35 3.72 11.45 6.24
N ASN A 36 2.47 11.33 6.68
CA ASN A 36 2.13 10.55 7.85
C ASN A 36 2.17 9.04 7.54
N VAL A 37 3.23 8.36 7.95
CA VAL A 37 3.31 6.89 7.93
C VAL A 37 2.81 6.34 9.26
N SER A 38 1.69 5.64 9.24
CA SER A 38 1.20 4.89 10.41
C SER A 38 1.52 3.41 10.24
N THR A 39 2.25 2.83 11.20
CA THR A 39 2.40 1.37 11.28
C THR A 39 1.26 0.79 12.12
N ALA A 40 0.52 -0.17 11.56
CA ALA A 40 -0.54 -0.85 12.29
C ALA A 40 0.05 -1.58 13.51
N ARG A 41 -0.42 -1.25 14.72
CA ARG A 41 -0.06 -1.99 15.94
C ARG A 41 -0.79 -3.33 15.95
N LYS A 42 -0.09 -4.42 16.31
CA LYS A 42 -0.70 -5.75 16.48
C LYS A 42 -1.80 -5.66 17.55
N SER A 43 -3.06 -5.79 17.13
CA SER A 43 -4.18 -5.80 18.07
C SER A 43 -4.17 -7.09 18.90
N ARG A 44 -4.56 -6.99 20.18
CA ARG A 44 -4.80 -8.17 21.04
C ARG A 44 -6.23 -8.72 20.90
N VAL A 45 -6.98 -8.25 19.91
CA VAL A 45 -8.36 -8.67 19.70
C VAL A 45 -8.34 -10.07 19.08
N ILE A 46 -8.93 -11.04 19.79
CA ILE A 46 -9.08 -12.40 19.27
C ILE A 46 -10.29 -12.39 18.32
N PRO A 47 -10.10 -12.68 17.02
CA PRO A 47 -11.22 -12.74 16.09
C PRO A 47 -12.17 -13.87 16.49
N GLN A 48 -13.45 -13.55 16.57
CA GLN A 48 -14.51 -14.51 16.87
C GLN A 48 -15.35 -14.80 15.62
N SER A 49 -15.83 -16.03 15.50
CA SER A 49 -16.81 -16.47 14.50
C SER A 49 -18.07 -16.99 15.21
N LEU A 50 -19.20 -16.99 14.50
CA LEU A 50 -20.47 -17.54 14.98
C LEU A 50 -20.67 -18.93 14.38
N CYS A 51 -20.95 -19.92 15.23
CA CYS A 51 -21.32 -21.25 14.77
C CYS A 51 -22.70 -21.20 14.10
N PRO A 52 -22.85 -21.63 12.83
CA PRO A 52 -24.12 -21.61 12.12
C PRO A 52 -25.13 -22.62 12.67
N SER A 53 -24.68 -23.67 13.37
CA SER A 53 -25.54 -24.71 13.92
C SER A 53 -26.17 -24.34 15.26
N CYS A 54 -25.44 -23.64 16.14
CA CYS A 54 -25.92 -23.34 17.50
C CYS A 54 -25.85 -21.87 17.91
N GLY A 55 -25.31 -20.98 17.06
CA GLY A 55 -25.17 -19.55 17.34
C GLY A 55 -24.06 -19.18 18.32
N THR A 56 -23.32 -20.14 18.87
CA THR A 56 -22.23 -19.87 19.82
C THR A 56 -21.08 -19.12 19.16
N ARG A 57 -20.59 -18.07 19.83
CA ARG A 57 -19.35 -17.38 19.45
C ARG A 57 -18.14 -18.18 19.87
N VAL A 58 -17.24 -18.44 18.93
CA VAL A 58 -15.99 -19.17 19.19
C VAL A 58 -14.81 -18.43 18.58
N ALA A 59 -13.60 -18.65 19.09
CA ALA A 59 -12.41 -18.09 18.49
C ALA A 59 -12.24 -18.67 17.07
N LYS A 60 -11.86 -17.83 16.09
CA LYS A 60 -11.67 -18.28 14.70
C LYS A 60 -10.61 -19.38 14.55
N GLN A 61 -9.69 -19.51 15.51
CA GLN A 61 -8.71 -20.60 15.53
C GLN A 61 -9.28 -21.95 15.98
N GLN A 62 -10.47 -21.96 16.59
CA GLN A 62 -11.10 -23.14 17.16
C GLN A 62 -12.28 -23.67 16.31
N VAL A 63 -12.67 -22.97 15.25
CA VAL A 63 -13.65 -23.50 14.29
C VAL A 63 -13.04 -24.64 13.50
N LYS A 64 -13.86 -25.64 13.21
CA LYS A 64 -13.53 -26.80 12.37
C LYS A 64 -14.53 -26.86 11.22
N ALA A 65 -14.08 -27.23 10.03
CA ALA A 65 -14.96 -27.42 8.89
C ALA A 65 -15.81 -28.69 9.08
N CYS A 66 -17.11 -28.58 8.81
CA CYS A 66 -18.03 -29.71 8.82
C CYS A 66 -17.66 -30.71 7.71
N PRO A 67 -17.59 -32.03 7.99
CA PRO A 67 -17.21 -33.03 6.98
C PRO A 67 -18.22 -33.19 5.83
N TYR A 68 -19.44 -32.68 5.96
CA TYR A 68 -20.52 -32.85 4.95
C TYR A 68 -20.73 -31.64 4.03
N CYS A 69 -20.50 -30.43 4.55
CA CYS A 69 -20.93 -29.19 3.89
C CYS A 69 -19.94 -28.03 4.05
N ASP A 70 -18.73 -28.32 4.56
CA ASP A 70 -17.65 -27.35 4.80
C ASP A 70 -17.99 -26.17 5.72
N ALA A 71 -19.17 -26.17 6.36
CA ALA A 71 -19.57 -25.13 7.29
C ALA A 71 -18.61 -25.06 8.50
N GLU A 72 -18.18 -23.86 8.88
CA GLU A 72 -17.34 -23.65 10.07
C GLU A 72 -18.13 -23.87 11.36
N LEU A 73 -17.93 -25.01 12.03
CA LEU A 73 -18.61 -25.40 13.25
C LEU A 73 -17.75 -25.15 14.49
N CYS A 74 -18.41 -24.87 15.62
CA CYS A 74 -17.74 -24.95 16.92
C CYS A 74 -17.34 -26.39 17.25
N PRO A 75 -16.37 -26.61 18.15
CA PRO A 75 -15.89 -27.95 18.49
C PRO A 75 -17.00 -28.94 18.91
N GLN A 76 -18.02 -28.45 19.61
CA GLN A 76 -19.15 -29.28 20.04
C GLN A 76 -20.07 -29.71 18.89
N CYS A 77 -20.40 -28.79 17.98
CA CYS A 77 -21.21 -29.11 16.81
C CYS A 77 -20.44 -29.97 15.81
N TYR A 78 -19.12 -29.76 15.70
CA TYR A 78 -18.25 -30.62 14.90
C TYR A 78 -18.25 -32.05 15.43
N GLN A 79 -18.07 -32.26 16.75
CA GLN A 79 -18.11 -33.60 17.34
C GLN A 79 -19.44 -34.30 17.07
N LYS A 80 -20.56 -33.61 17.28
CA LYS A 80 -21.90 -34.16 16.97
C LYS A 80 -22.08 -34.54 15.50
N ALA A 81 -21.45 -33.80 14.58
CA ALA A 81 -21.48 -34.12 13.16
C ALA A 81 -20.62 -35.37 12.86
N GLN A 82 -19.48 -35.53 13.54
CA GLN A 82 -18.65 -36.74 13.43
C GLN A 82 -19.35 -37.97 14.00
N ASP A 83 -19.94 -37.87 15.19
CA ASP A 83 -20.61 -39.02 15.84
C ASP A 83 -21.78 -39.54 14.98
N ARG A 84 -22.49 -38.66 14.27
CA ARG A 84 -23.52 -39.06 13.30
C ARG A 84 -22.96 -39.81 12.10
N MET A 85 -21.75 -39.45 11.64
CA MET A 85 -21.08 -40.15 10.54
C MET A 85 -20.72 -41.59 10.89
N GLU A 86 -20.26 -41.81 12.13
CA GLU A 86 -19.89 -43.15 12.59
C GLU A 86 -21.12 -44.05 12.69
N LEU A 87 -22.27 -43.51 13.14
CA LEU A 87 -23.52 -44.25 13.25
C LEU A 87 -24.16 -44.57 11.88
N ASP A 88 -24.11 -43.64 10.92
CA ASP A 88 -24.66 -43.88 9.57
C ASP A 88 -23.79 -44.85 8.74
N GLY A 89 -22.57 -45.15 9.18
CA GLY A 89 -21.62 -46.05 8.50
C GLY A 89 -21.72 -47.53 8.90
N GLU A 90 -22.50 -47.88 9.92
CA GLU A 90 -22.64 -49.26 10.43
C GLU A 90 -23.82 -50.04 9.84
N GLU A 91 -24.65 -49.45 8.97
CA GLU A 91 -25.77 -50.15 8.29
C GLU A 91 -25.39 -50.65 6.88
N VAL A 92 -24.36 -51.49 6.78
CA VAL A 92 -24.17 -52.38 5.60
C VAL A 92 -23.57 -53.71 6.06
N GLU A 93 -24.42 -54.59 6.61
CA GLU A 93 -24.21 -56.05 6.61
C GLU A 93 -25.19 -56.73 5.66
#